data_AF-A0A2T4JC38-F1
#
_entry.id   AF-A0A2T4JC38-F1
#
_cell.length_a   1.000
_cell.length_b   1.000
_cell.length_c   1.000
_cell.angle_alpha   90.00
_cell.angle_beta   90.00
_cell.angle_gamma   90.00
#
_symmetry.space_group_name_H-M   'P 1'
#
loop_
_entity.id
_entity.type
_entity.pdbx_description
1 polymer ?
#
loop_
_entity_poly.entity_id
_entity_poly.type
_entity_poly.pdbx_seq_one_letter_code
_entity_poly.pdbx_strand_id
1 'polypeptide(L)'
;RASWLPLTGSTTGTNLLLMFGYATLALPYMYRAVDTGLRTIDIATLTEAAQSLGAGWVTILARVILPNVLVAVLSGAFLTFAIVIGEFTMAALLNRPAFGPYLQLMGANRAYEPAALAVIAFAITWACMGLIQLITRFTNHTKAAR
;
A
#
# COMPACT_ATOMS: atom_id res chain seq x y z
N ARG A 1 37.13 5.78 -9.59
CA ARG A 1 36.52 6.69 -10.60
C ARG A 1 35.29 7.30 -9.98
N ALA A 2 35.26 8.63 -9.89
CA ALA A 2 34.39 9.42 -9.03
C ALA A 2 32.90 9.28 -9.41
N SER A 3 32.09 8.67 -8.53
CA SER A 3 30.65 8.85 -8.59
C SER A 3 30.31 10.15 -7.87
N TRP A 4 29.86 11.14 -8.65
CA TRP A 4 29.60 12.53 -8.27
C TRP A 4 28.46 12.73 -7.25
N LEU A 5 27.98 11.68 -6.56
CA LEU A 5 27.19 11.82 -5.36
C LEU A 5 27.79 10.96 -4.24
N PRO A 6 28.18 11.53 -3.08
CA PRO A 6 28.60 10.77 -1.90
C PRO A 6 27.47 9.88 -1.30
N LEU A 7 26.29 9.87 -1.94
CA LEU A 7 25.12 9.09 -1.54
C LEU A 7 25.19 7.62 -2.01
N THR A 8 25.91 7.29 -3.08
CA THR A 8 26.03 5.89 -3.55
C THR A 8 27.26 5.16 -3.01
N GLY A 9 28.19 5.89 -2.40
CA GLY A 9 29.40 5.32 -1.78
C GLY A 9 29.24 4.93 -0.30
N SER A 10 28.13 5.32 0.35
CA SER A 10 27.86 5.02 1.76
C SER A 10 26.60 4.19 1.93
N THR A 11 26.62 3.26 2.89
CA THR A 11 25.51 2.34 3.14
C THR A 11 24.20 3.10 3.41
N THR A 12 24.31 4.22 4.12
CA THR A 12 23.19 5.10 4.52
C THR A 12 22.62 5.91 3.36
N GLY A 13 23.46 6.46 2.46
CA GLY A 13 23.00 7.28 1.34
C GLY A 13 22.15 6.50 0.34
N THR A 14 22.52 5.24 0.08
CA THR A 14 21.75 4.35 -0.80
C THR A 14 20.40 3.97 -0.17
N ASN A 15 20.37 3.73 1.16
CA ASN A 15 19.14 3.43 1.87
C ASN A 15 18.17 4.63 1.86
N LEU A 16 18.69 5.86 2.00
CA LEU A 16 17.90 7.07 1.86
C LEU A 16 17.36 7.24 0.45
N LEU A 17 18.18 7.00 -0.58
CA LEU A 17 17.73 7.04 -1.97
C LEU A 17 16.60 6.03 -2.25
N LEU A 18 16.72 4.79 -1.73
CA LEU A 18 15.63 3.81 -1.81
C LEU A 18 14.38 4.28 -1.08
N MET A 19 14.52 4.83 0.12
CA MET A 19 13.39 5.36 0.88
C MET A 19 12.65 6.45 0.11
N PHE A 20 13.37 7.41 -0.47
CA PHE A 20 12.76 8.46 -1.29
C PHE A 20 12.15 7.93 -2.59
N GLY A 21 12.79 6.93 -3.22
CA GLY A 21 12.23 6.24 -4.38
C GLY A 21 10.89 5.58 -4.06
N TYR A 22 10.83 4.82 -2.97
CA TYR A 22 9.60 4.17 -2.49
C TYR A 22 8.54 5.16 -2.04
N ALA A 23 8.91 6.24 -1.37
CA ALA A 23 7.98 7.28 -0.99
C ALA A 23 7.35 7.96 -2.22
N THR A 24 8.16 8.27 -3.24
CA THR A 24 7.69 8.88 -4.49
C THR A 24 6.77 7.93 -5.26
N LEU A 25 7.07 6.63 -5.26
CA LEU A 25 6.24 5.60 -5.87
C LEU A 25 4.91 5.42 -5.12
N ALA A 26 4.94 5.38 -3.78
CA ALA A 26 3.77 5.15 -2.94
C ALA A 26 2.83 6.37 -2.84
N LEU A 27 3.36 7.58 -2.96
CA LEU A 27 2.63 8.85 -2.84
C LEU A 27 1.31 8.91 -3.62
N PRO A 28 1.26 8.65 -4.95
CA PRO A 28 0.03 8.76 -5.71
C PRO A 28 -1.04 7.74 -5.29
N TYR A 29 -0.64 6.55 -4.85
CA TYR A 29 -1.57 5.51 -4.40
C TYR A 29 -2.16 5.87 -3.03
N MET A 30 -1.33 6.34 -2.10
CA MET A 30 -1.79 6.85 -0.81
C MET A 30 -2.73 8.04 -1.00
N TYR A 31 -2.34 9.00 -1.84
CA TYR A 31 -3.16 10.18 -2.15
C TYR A 31 -4.52 9.77 -2.71
N ARG A 32 -4.56 8.83 -3.66
CA ARG A 32 -5.83 8.33 -4.22
C ARG A 32 -6.71 7.66 -3.17
N ALA A 33 -6.13 6.85 -2.28
CA ALA A 33 -6.88 6.22 -1.21
C ALA A 33 -7.50 7.25 -0.25
N VAL A 34 -6.72 8.27 0.11
CA VAL A 34 -7.18 9.38 0.96
C VAL A 34 -8.24 10.22 0.27
N ASP A 35 -8.04 10.65 -0.98
CA ASP A 35 -9.03 11.42 -1.77
C ASP A 35 -10.35 10.65 -1.93
N THR A 36 -10.28 9.34 -2.20
CA THR A 36 -11.46 8.49 -2.26
C THR A 36 -12.18 8.45 -0.91
N GLY A 37 -11.44 8.26 0.19
CA GLY A 37 -11.99 8.30 1.54
C GLY A 37 -12.66 9.61 1.90
N LEU A 38 -12.03 10.74 1.50
CA LEU A 38 -12.56 12.07 1.74
C LEU A 38 -13.90 12.29 1.01
N ARG A 39 -13.99 11.85 -0.25
CA ARG A 39 -15.21 11.95 -1.07
C ARG A 39 -16.33 11.03 -0.61
N THR A 40 -16.00 9.86 -0.04
CA THR A 40 -17.03 8.89 0.39
C THR A 40 -17.79 9.32 1.63
N ILE A 41 -17.25 10.24 2.44
CA ILE A 41 -17.81 10.62 3.75
C ILE A 41 -18.41 12.04 3.73
N ASP A 42 -18.54 12.66 2.54
CA ASP A 42 -19.05 14.04 2.38
C ASP A 42 -18.43 15.00 3.41
N ILE A 43 -17.09 14.96 3.53
CA ILE A 43 -16.38 15.71 4.58
C ILE A 43 -16.57 17.20 4.45
N ALA A 44 -16.86 17.71 3.24
CA ALA A 44 -17.20 19.11 3.03
C ALA A 44 -18.35 19.56 3.94
N THR A 45 -19.46 18.83 3.96
CA THR A 45 -20.62 19.13 4.81
C THR A 45 -20.31 18.99 6.30
N LEU A 46 -19.53 17.98 6.70
CA LEU A 46 -19.08 17.81 8.08
C LEU A 46 -18.17 18.97 8.54
N THR A 47 -17.29 19.45 7.65
CA THR A 47 -16.42 20.59 7.95
C THR A 47 -17.19 21.90 8.04
N GLU A 48 -18.16 22.14 7.15
CA GLU A 48 -19.02 23.34 7.18
C GLU A 48 -19.90 23.39 8.43
N ALA A 49 -20.45 22.24 8.85
CA ALA A 49 -21.19 22.12 10.10
C ALA A 49 -20.30 22.40 11.33
N ALA A 50 -19.09 21.83 11.36
CA ALA A 50 -18.15 22.05 12.46
C ALA A 50 -17.68 23.51 12.54
N GLN A 51 -17.43 24.18 11.40
CA GLN A 51 -17.11 25.61 11.37
C GLN A 51 -18.29 26.47 11.84
N SER A 52 -19.52 26.10 11.45
CA SER A 52 -20.75 26.79 11.91
C SER A 52 -20.96 26.66 13.42
N LEU A 53 -20.49 25.56 14.02
CA LEU A 53 -20.45 25.33 15.48
C LEU A 53 -19.26 26.03 16.18
N GLY A 54 -18.44 26.80 15.46
CA GLY A 54 -17.31 27.54 16.00
C GLY A 54 -16.04 26.71 16.21
N ALA A 55 -15.94 25.51 15.60
CA ALA A 55 -14.74 24.69 15.71
C ALA A 55 -13.58 25.31 14.90
N GLY A 56 -12.39 25.39 15.52
CA GLY A 56 -11.16 25.79 14.83
C GLY A 56 -10.62 24.71 13.89
N TRP A 57 -9.79 25.11 12.92
CA TRP A 57 -9.24 24.24 11.87
C TRP A 57 -8.53 22.98 12.41
N VAL A 58 -7.73 23.13 13.47
CA VAL A 58 -7.02 22.01 14.11
C VAL A 58 -8.00 21.00 14.71
N THR A 59 -9.08 21.48 15.34
CA THR A 59 -10.13 20.63 15.92
C THR A 59 -10.87 19.86 14.82
N ILE A 60 -11.18 20.51 13.70
CA ILE A 60 -11.84 19.88 12.56
C ILE A 60 -10.94 18.79 11.98
N LEU A 61 -9.65 19.09 11.76
CA LEU A 61 -8.71 18.11 11.24
C LEU A 61 -8.58 16.90 12.17
N ALA A 62 -8.38 17.09 13.47
CA ALA A 62 -8.09 16.01 14.41
C ALA A 62 -9.32 15.22 14.88
N ARG A 63 -10.49 15.87 15.07
CA ARG A 63 -11.70 15.24 15.60
C ARG A 63 -12.76 14.91 14.55
N VAL A 64 -12.76 15.58 13.40
CA VAL A 64 -13.77 15.36 12.35
C VAL A 64 -13.15 14.61 11.18
N ILE A 65 -12.06 15.10 10.61
CA ILE A 65 -11.46 14.51 9.40
C ILE A 65 -10.68 13.24 9.75
N LEU A 66 -9.73 13.32 10.69
CA LEU A 66 -8.81 12.21 11.00
C LEU A 66 -9.52 10.89 11.32
N PRO A 67 -10.52 10.81 12.23
CA PRO A 67 -11.17 9.53 12.56
C PRO A 67 -12.00 8.98 11.39
N ASN A 68 -12.60 9.84 10.57
CA ASN A 68 -13.40 9.43 9.43
C ASN A 68 -12.53 8.88 8.28
N VAL A 69 -11.40 9.52 8.01
CA VAL A 69 -10.50 9.12 6.91
C VAL A 69 -9.53 8.02 7.34
N LEU A 70 -9.47 7.68 8.64
CA LEU A 70 -8.56 6.66 9.16
C LEU A 70 -8.69 5.31 8.43
N VAL A 71 -9.92 4.87 8.15
CA VAL A 71 -10.17 3.62 7.40
C VAL A 71 -9.60 3.69 5.98
N ALA A 72 -9.73 4.85 5.33
CA ALA A 72 -9.19 5.08 3.99
C ALA A 72 -7.66 5.20 3.99
N VAL A 73 -7.07 5.86 5.00
CA VAL A 73 -5.62 5.92 5.20
C VAL A 73 -5.05 4.52 5.44
N LEU A 74 -5.68 3.70 6.29
CA LEU A 74 -5.24 2.33 6.53
C LEU A 74 -5.31 1.47 5.27
N SER A 75 -6.38 1.61 4.49
CA SER A 75 -6.52 0.91 3.20
C SER A 75 -5.46 1.34 2.20
N GLY A 76 -5.18 2.65 2.12
CA GLY A 76 -4.10 3.22 1.31
C GLY A 76 -2.71 2.76 1.75
N ALA A 77 -2.45 2.73 3.06
CA ALA A 77 -1.20 2.23 3.64
C ALA A 77 -0.97 0.78 3.27
N PHE A 78 -1.98 -0.07 3.41
CA PHE A 78 -1.88 -1.49 3.05
C PHE A 78 -1.63 -1.67 1.55
N LEU A 79 -2.33 -0.91 0.70
CA LEU A 79 -2.11 -0.93 -0.75
C LEU A 79 -0.68 -0.52 -1.11
N THR A 80 -0.19 0.60 -0.57
CA THR A 80 1.18 1.06 -0.83
C THR A 80 2.23 0.08 -0.31
N PHE A 81 1.98 -0.55 0.84
CA PHE A 81 2.85 -1.56 1.40
C PHE A 81 2.94 -2.79 0.50
N ALA A 82 1.81 -3.28 -0.02
CA ALA A 82 1.78 -4.39 -0.97
C ALA A 82 2.57 -4.08 -2.25
N ILE A 83 2.44 -2.85 -2.77
CA ILE A 83 3.19 -2.39 -3.95
C ILE A 83 4.69 -2.33 -3.67
N VAL A 84 5.11 -1.74 -2.54
CA VAL A 84 6.52 -1.58 -2.19
C VAL A 84 7.18 -2.93 -1.88
N ILE A 85 6.49 -3.88 -1.24
CA ILE A 85 7.01 -5.24 -1.03
C ILE A 85 7.26 -5.96 -2.36
N GLY A 86 6.38 -5.76 -3.35
CA GLY A 86 6.55 -6.30 -4.69
C GLY A 86 7.59 -5.56 -5.53
N GLU A 87 8.18 -4.48 -5.03
CA GLU A 87 9.15 -3.68 -5.77
C GLU A 87 10.50 -4.38 -5.81
N PHE A 88 11.01 -4.56 -7.04
CA PHE A 88 12.27 -5.23 -7.31
C PHE A 88 13.30 -4.31 -7.97
N THR A 89 12.84 -3.44 -8.87
CA THR A 89 13.69 -2.69 -9.80
C THR A 89 14.64 -1.72 -9.10
N MET A 90 14.14 -0.90 -8.18
CA MET A 90 14.96 0.08 -7.45
C MET A 90 15.91 -0.63 -6.50
N ALA A 91 15.44 -1.66 -5.79
CA ALA A 91 16.29 -2.44 -4.88
C ALA A 91 17.42 -3.19 -5.61
N ALA A 92 17.13 -3.77 -6.78
CA ALA A 92 18.14 -4.46 -7.59
C ALA A 92 19.15 -3.49 -8.19
N LEU A 93 18.70 -2.34 -8.70
CA LEU A 93 19.58 -1.29 -9.26
C LEU A 93 20.56 -0.75 -8.22
N LEU A 94 20.13 -0.64 -6.95
CA LEU A 94 20.98 -0.18 -5.85
C LEU A 94 21.72 -1.32 -5.13
N ASN A 95 21.61 -2.55 -5.65
CA ASN A 95 22.20 -3.77 -5.10
C ASN A 95 21.93 -3.94 -3.60
N ARG A 96 20.66 -3.81 -3.19
CA ARG A 96 20.24 -3.92 -1.80
C ARG A 96 19.43 -5.17 -1.50
N PRO A 97 19.60 -5.73 -0.29
CA PRO A 97 18.80 -6.86 0.16
C PRO A 97 17.38 -6.38 0.46
N ALA A 98 16.52 -6.41 -0.54
CA ALA A 98 15.07 -6.27 -0.38
C ALA A 98 14.37 -7.58 -0.75
N PHE A 99 13.08 -7.65 -0.45
CA PHE A 99 12.29 -8.86 -0.64
C PHE A 99 12.32 -9.36 -2.10
N GLY A 100 12.13 -8.47 -3.08
CA GLY A 100 12.21 -8.81 -4.50
C GLY A 100 13.55 -9.43 -4.92
N PRO A 101 14.70 -8.74 -4.73
CA PRO A 101 16.01 -9.29 -5.09
C PRO A 101 16.38 -10.56 -4.32
N TYR A 102 15.92 -10.70 -3.07
CA TYR A 102 16.13 -11.91 -2.29
C TYR A 102 15.41 -13.13 -2.92
N LEU A 103 14.14 -12.96 -3.32
CA LEU A 103 13.41 -14.01 -4.04
C LEU A 103 14.08 -14.37 -5.38
N GLN A 104 14.60 -13.37 -6.10
CA GLN A 104 15.34 -13.63 -7.34
C GLN A 104 16.63 -14.42 -7.10
N LEU A 105 17.41 -14.08 -6.07
CA LEU A 105 18.65 -14.78 -5.72
C LEU A 105 18.39 -16.24 -5.36
N MET A 106 17.30 -16.50 -4.65
CA MET A 106 16.85 -17.85 -4.30
C MET A 106 16.35 -18.63 -5.53
N GLY A 107 15.59 -17.97 -6.43
CA GLY A 107 15.13 -18.56 -7.68
C GLY A 107 16.25 -18.83 -8.70
N ALA A 108 17.30 -18.02 -8.70
CA ALA A 108 18.47 -18.18 -9.58
C ALA A 108 19.37 -19.35 -9.16
N ASN A 109 19.46 -19.66 -7.86
CA ASN A 109 20.31 -20.73 -7.32
C ASN A 109 19.62 -22.11 -7.28
N ARG A 110 18.30 -22.20 -7.51
CA ARG A 110 17.55 -23.47 -7.56
C ARG A 110 16.53 -23.46 -8.70
N ALA A 111 16.91 -24.09 -9.82
CA ALA A 111 16.22 -23.98 -11.11
C ALA A 111 14.81 -24.59 -11.21
N TYR A 112 14.34 -25.41 -10.24
CA TYR A 112 13.04 -26.09 -10.31
C TYR A 112 12.01 -25.65 -9.26
N GLU A 113 12.42 -24.96 -8.20
CA GLU A 113 11.50 -24.50 -7.14
C GLU A 113 10.60 -23.30 -7.53
N PRO A 114 11.04 -22.28 -8.30
CA PRO A 114 10.23 -21.07 -8.51
C PRO A 114 9.01 -21.26 -9.41
N ALA A 115 9.06 -22.16 -10.39
CA ALA A 115 7.90 -22.47 -11.23
C ALA A 115 6.82 -23.23 -10.44
N ALA A 116 7.22 -24.18 -9.60
CA ALA A 116 6.29 -24.90 -8.72
C ALA A 116 5.66 -23.96 -7.69
N LEU A 117 6.45 -23.07 -7.08
CA LEU A 117 5.97 -22.04 -6.16
C LEU A 117 4.98 -21.07 -6.85
N ALA A 118 5.24 -20.67 -8.08
CA ALA A 118 4.33 -19.81 -8.85
C ALA A 118 2.99 -20.50 -9.13
N VAL A 119 2.99 -21.78 -9.52
CA VAL A 119 1.77 -22.56 -9.75
C VAL A 119 0.98 -22.75 -8.45
N ILE A 120 1.66 -23.04 -7.34
CA ILE A 120 1.02 -23.18 -6.02
C ILE A 120 0.41 -21.84 -5.55
N ALA A 121 1.15 -20.74 -5.70
CA ALA A 121 0.64 -19.41 -5.34
C ALA A 121 -0.57 -19.00 -6.19
N PHE A 122 -0.56 -19.32 -7.49
CA PHE A 122 -1.70 -19.07 -8.38
C PHE A 122 -2.92 -19.90 -7.96
N ALA A 123 -2.72 -21.18 -7.64
CA ALA A 123 -3.77 -22.07 -7.18
C ALA A 123 -4.39 -21.61 -5.86
N ILE A 124 -3.56 -21.16 -4.90
CA ILE A 124 -4.02 -20.62 -3.61
C ILE A 124 -4.80 -19.32 -3.82
N THR A 125 -4.32 -18.44 -4.69
CA THR A 125 -5.00 -17.17 -4.99
C THR A 125 -6.38 -17.42 -5.60
N TRP A 126 -6.49 -18.36 -6.54
CA TRP A 126 -7.76 -18.80 -7.11
C TRP A 126 -8.68 -19.43 -6.07
N ALA A 127 -8.14 -20.27 -5.17
CA ALA A 127 -8.92 -20.88 -4.10
C ALA A 127 -9.47 -19.82 -3.13
N CYS A 128 -8.66 -18.84 -2.73
CA CYS A 128 -9.08 -17.74 -1.88
C CYS A 128 -10.13 -16.86 -2.57
N MET A 129 -9.95 -16.49 -3.84
CA MET A 129 -10.96 -15.76 -4.61
C MET A 129 -12.27 -16.55 -4.71
N GLY A 130 -12.20 -17.87 -4.94
CA GLY A 130 -13.36 -18.75 -4.96
C GLY A 130 -14.07 -18.82 -3.60
N LEU A 131 -13.31 -18.90 -2.51
CA LEU A 131 -13.84 -18.94 -1.15
C LEU A 131 -14.56 -17.62 -0.79
N ILE A 132 -13.95 -16.48 -1.14
CA ILE A 132 -14.55 -15.16 -0.96
C ILE A 132 -15.84 -15.05 -1.77
N GLN A 133 -15.86 -15.50 -3.03
CA GLN A 133 -17.08 -15.53 -3.85
C GLN A 133 -18.17 -16.42 -3.25
N LEU A 134 -17.81 -17.58 -2.71
CA LEU A 134 -18.73 -18.53 -2.08
C LEU A 134 -19.36 -17.91 -0.82
N ILE A 135 -18.54 -17.34 0.07
CA ILE A 135 -18.99 -16.67 1.29
C ILE A 135 -19.85 -15.44 0.96
N THR A 136 -19.47 -14.67 -0.06
CA THR A 136 -20.24 -13.50 -0.51
C THR A 136 -21.59 -13.90 -1.09
N ARG A 137 -21.67 -15.00 -1.87
CA ARG A 137 -22.93 -15.56 -2.36
C ARG A 137 -23.85 -16.00 -1.23
N PHE A 138 -23.33 -16.58 -0.16
CA PHE A 138 -24.12 -16.93 1.02
C PHE A 138 -24.54 -15.72 1.87
N THR A 139 -23.74 -14.66 1.88
CA THR A 139 -24.05 -13.42 2.62
C THR A 139 -25.13 -12.56 1.93
N ASN A 140 -25.24 -12.64 0.60
CA ASN A 140 -26.28 -11.94 -0.17
C ASN A 140 -27.72 -12.38 0.16
N HIS A 141 -27.92 -13.51 0.84
CA HIS A 141 -29.25 -13.95 1.30
C HIS A 141 -29.69 -13.37 2.66
N THR A 142 -28.83 -12.64 3.37
CA THR A 142 -29.15 -12.08 4.70
C THR A 142 -29.36 -10.57 4.76
N LYS A 143 -29.25 -9.84 3.63
CA LYS A 143 -29.53 -8.38 3.57
C LYS A 143 -30.81 -8.01 2.81
N ALA A 144 -31.67 -8.97 2.50
CA ALA A 144 -32.99 -8.73 1.88
C ALA A 144 -34.17 -8.99 2.83
N ALA A 145 -33.96 -8.89 4.15
CA ALA A 145 -35.05 -8.96 5.12
C ALA A 145 -34.73 -8.16 6.41
N ARG A 146 -34.66 -6.84 6.30
CA ARG A 146 -35.33 -5.91 7.23
C ARG A 146 -35.18 -4.46 6.79
#